data_AF-A0A3N7A231-F1
#
_entry.id   AF-A0A3N7A231-F1
#
_cell.length_a   1.000
_cell.length_b   1.000
_cell.length_c   1.000
_cell.angle_alpha   90.00
_cell.angle_beta   90.00
_cell.angle_gamma   90.00
#
_symmetry.space_group_name_H-M   'P 1'
#
loop_
_entity.id
_entity.type
_entity.pdbx_description
1 polymer ?
#
loop_
_entity_poly.entity_id
_entity_poly.type
_entity_poly.pdbx_seq_one_letter_code
_entity_poly.pdbx_strand_id
1 'polypeptide(L)'
;MSNDPFYLQLAQINEPYIWRLSDGEMLTNGLSDAQGRVIVLRKAMRQDYVLEMLWGQFPVSVPTACWKLTPAQFIRCVRIGPREDTAEELARKQADRSRREENTRIKEDGVAWVTATLSAAEAQTLLQDTLEAQNNWRKTPAGALNAANFNCRPPAVPSITPVAEAAFENARNTPRNRARPAYTEAARLGHWRAAARLASGLLDDEDWESASMVIAWLLKHEVPAGYNKLADLLAVTGRYEDGQMSPSEHSIELSLRWRAAQLGDPVAQMTIANHLEKAGNKEFARTLQACAKAHNPEL
;
A
#
# COMPACT_ATOMS: atom_id res chain seq x y z
N MET A 1 54.71 -25.20 -27.30
CA MET A 1 53.67 -24.15 -27.22
C MET A 1 52.78 -24.52 -26.06
N SER A 2 52.67 -23.68 -25.04
CA SER A 2 51.80 -23.97 -23.88
C SER A 2 50.35 -24.06 -24.36
N ASN A 3 49.66 -25.17 -24.08
CA ASN A 3 48.24 -25.38 -24.39
C ASN A 3 47.33 -24.71 -23.36
N ASP A 4 47.73 -23.53 -22.86
CA ASP A 4 46.95 -22.83 -21.87
C ASP A 4 45.69 -22.25 -22.55
N PRO A 5 44.49 -22.52 -22.02
CA PRO A 5 43.26 -22.02 -22.60
C PRO A 5 43.20 -20.50 -22.52
N PHE A 6 42.56 -19.86 -23.50
CA PHE A 6 42.24 -18.44 -23.43
C PHE A 6 41.17 -18.18 -22.37
N TYR A 7 41.36 -17.16 -21.54
CA TYR A 7 40.47 -16.84 -20.43
C TYR A 7 40.30 -15.34 -20.26
N LEU A 8 39.24 -14.94 -19.55
CA LEU A 8 39.13 -13.63 -18.93
C LEU A 8 39.33 -13.74 -17.42
N GLN A 9 39.92 -12.70 -16.85
CA GLN A 9 40.15 -12.58 -15.42
C GLN A 9 38.94 -11.92 -14.76
N LEU A 10 38.27 -12.64 -13.87
CA LEU A 10 37.29 -12.07 -12.96
C LEU A 10 37.95 -11.71 -11.63
N ALA A 11 37.29 -10.84 -10.86
CA ALA A 11 37.73 -10.47 -9.51
C ALA A 11 37.39 -11.54 -8.45
N GLN A 12 36.56 -12.53 -8.80
CA GLN A 12 35.95 -13.47 -7.85
C GLN A 12 36.16 -14.93 -8.30
N ILE A 13 36.31 -15.83 -7.32
CA ILE A 13 36.59 -17.27 -7.45
C ILE A 13 35.29 -18.04 -7.24
N ASN A 14 35.10 -19.17 -7.94
CA ASN A 14 33.89 -20.00 -7.89
C ASN A 14 32.60 -19.26 -8.30
N GLU A 15 32.72 -18.21 -9.11
CA GLU A 15 31.55 -17.47 -9.59
C GLU A 15 30.88 -18.19 -10.76
N PRO A 16 29.57 -18.43 -10.71
CA PRO A 16 28.83 -18.96 -11.84
C PRO A 16 28.88 -18.01 -13.03
N TYR A 17 29.21 -18.57 -14.19
CA TYR A 17 29.19 -17.84 -15.46
C TYR A 17 28.59 -18.67 -16.59
N ILE A 18 28.08 -17.96 -17.59
CA ILE A 18 27.63 -18.51 -18.87
C ILE A 18 28.24 -17.66 -19.98
N TRP A 19 28.88 -18.31 -20.94
CA TRP A 19 29.23 -17.70 -22.22
C TRP A 19 28.16 -17.98 -23.25
N ARG A 20 27.69 -16.92 -23.90
CA ARG A 20 26.82 -17.00 -25.06
C ARG A 20 27.43 -16.21 -26.22
N LEU A 21 26.93 -16.49 -27.42
CA LEU A 21 27.12 -15.62 -28.57
C LEU A 21 26.03 -14.54 -28.58
N SER A 22 26.25 -13.47 -29.37
CA SER A 22 25.31 -12.34 -29.49
C SER A 22 23.91 -12.70 -29.99
N ASP A 23 23.74 -13.86 -30.64
CA ASP A 23 22.46 -14.43 -31.09
C ASP A 23 21.82 -15.37 -30.06
N GLY A 24 22.42 -15.50 -28.87
CA GLY A 24 21.90 -16.30 -27.75
C GLY A 24 22.37 -17.76 -27.71
N GLU A 25 23.17 -18.22 -28.69
CA GLU A 25 23.75 -19.57 -28.66
C GLU A 25 24.66 -19.72 -27.43
N MET A 26 24.34 -20.66 -26.53
CA MET A 26 25.17 -20.96 -25.38
C MET A 26 26.44 -21.70 -25.81
N LEU A 27 27.60 -21.18 -25.41
CA LEU A 27 28.90 -21.80 -25.68
C LEU A 27 29.35 -22.70 -24.54
N THR A 28 29.30 -22.18 -23.31
CA THR A 28 29.70 -22.92 -22.10
C THR A 28 29.06 -22.29 -20.88
N ASN A 29 28.91 -23.06 -19.82
CA ASN A 29 28.60 -22.58 -18.48
C ASN A 29 29.55 -23.23 -17.46
N GLY A 30 29.71 -22.64 -16.28
CA GLY A 30 30.60 -23.19 -15.26
C GLY A 30 30.83 -22.25 -14.10
N LEU A 31 31.84 -22.54 -13.29
CA LEU A 31 32.33 -21.70 -12.20
C LEU A 31 33.71 -21.15 -12.55
N SER A 32 34.02 -19.91 -12.17
CA SER A 32 35.38 -19.38 -12.29
C SER A 32 36.35 -20.22 -11.46
N ASP A 33 37.57 -20.41 -11.97
CA ASP A 33 38.55 -21.29 -11.31
C ASP A 33 39.14 -20.68 -10.03
N ALA A 34 40.05 -21.40 -9.37
CA ALA A 34 40.72 -20.96 -8.15
C ALA A 34 41.57 -19.67 -8.31
N GLN A 35 41.79 -19.22 -9.54
CA GLN A 35 42.43 -17.94 -9.86
C GLN A 35 41.42 -16.90 -10.37
N GLY A 36 40.12 -17.19 -10.33
CA GLY A 36 39.06 -16.30 -10.83
C GLY A 36 39.00 -16.23 -12.36
N ARG A 37 39.54 -17.22 -13.08
CA ARG A 37 39.56 -17.22 -14.54
C ARG A 37 38.31 -17.90 -15.11
N VAL A 38 37.78 -17.33 -16.19
CA VAL A 38 36.68 -17.91 -16.97
C VAL A 38 37.15 -18.19 -18.39
N ILE A 39 37.05 -19.44 -18.84
CA ILE A 39 37.58 -19.88 -20.14
C ILE A 39 36.68 -19.37 -21.26
N VAL A 40 37.28 -18.81 -22.31
CA VAL A 40 36.56 -18.33 -23.49
C VAL A 40 36.78 -19.31 -24.64
N LEU A 41 35.69 -19.88 -25.15
CA LEU A 41 35.74 -20.79 -26.29
C LEU A 41 35.65 -20.01 -27.60
N ARG A 42 36.62 -20.22 -28.49
CA ARG A 42 36.62 -19.61 -29.82
C ARG A 42 35.53 -20.24 -30.69
N LYS A 43 34.60 -19.42 -31.19
CA LYS A 43 33.68 -19.81 -32.28
C LYS A 43 34.14 -19.20 -33.60
N ALA A 44 34.19 -20.01 -34.66
CA ALA A 44 34.64 -19.55 -35.97
C ALA A 44 33.78 -18.39 -36.48
N MET A 45 34.42 -17.36 -37.05
CA MET A 45 33.78 -16.17 -37.62
C MET A 45 32.94 -15.32 -36.66
N ARG A 46 33.02 -15.56 -35.34
CA ARG A 46 32.32 -14.76 -34.31
C ARG A 46 33.32 -13.96 -33.47
N GLN A 47 33.04 -12.67 -33.33
CA GLN A 47 33.82 -11.74 -32.52
C GLN A 47 33.02 -11.21 -31.33
N ASP A 48 31.70 -11.29 -31.35
CA ASP A 48 30.83 -10.77 -30.30
C ASP A 48 30.27 -11.91 -29.44
N TYR A 49 30.58 -11.82 -28.15
CA TYR A 49 30.23 -12.77 -27.10
C TYR A 49 29.48 -12.04 -26.00
N VAL A 50 28.79 -12.78 -25.15
CA VAL A 50 28.15 -12.29 -23.94
C VAL A 50 28.60 -13.17 -22.79
N LEU A 51 29.21 -12.55 -21.77
CA LEU A 51 29.49 -13.19 -20.49
C LEU A 51 28.37 -12.84 -19.53
N GLU A 52 27.57 -13.83 -19.15
CA GLU A 52 26.51 -13.69 -18.15
C GLU A 52 27.00 -14.23 -16.81
N MET A 53 26.78 -13.47 -15.75
CA MET A 53 27.11 -13.78 -14.36
C MET A 53 25.88 -13.49 -13.48
N LEU A 54 25.91 -13.92 -12.21
CA LEU A 54 24.80 -13.70 -11.26
C LEU A 54 24.37 -12.24 -11.12
N TRP A 55 25.28 -11.31 -11.40
CA TRP A 55 25.10 -9.88 -11.20
C TRP A 55 25.03 -9.11 -12.53
N GLY A 56 24.74 -9.77 -13.65
CA GLY A 56 24.50 -9.10 -14.93
C GLY A 56 25.16 -9.78 -16.13
N GLN A 57 24.96 -9.19 -17.30
CA GLN A 57 25.58 -9.64 -18.54
C GLN A 57 26.58 -8.60 -19.06
N PHE A 58 27.64 -9.06 -19.71
CA PHE A 58 28.73 -8.24 -20.23
C PHE A 58 28.90 -8.55 -21.70
N PRO A 59 28.65 -7.60 -22.61
CA PRO A 59 29.01 -7.77 -24.01
C PRO A 59 30.54 -7.77 -24.12
N VAL A 60 31.09 -8.78 -24.78
CA VAL A 60 32.53 -8.99 -24.92
C VAL A 60 32.88 -9.12 -26.39
N SER A 61 33.74 -8.22 -26.88
CA SER A 61 34.28 -8.29 -28.22
C SER A 61 35.68 -8.88 -28.20
N VAL A 62 35.87 -10.00 -28.90
CA VAL A 62 37.14 -10.71 -29.07
C VAL A 62 37.54 -10.66 -30.55
N PRO A 63 38.28 -9.63 -30.97
CA PRO A 63 38.81 -9.53 -32.33
C PRO A 63 39.57 -10.79 -32.75
N THR A 64 39.48 -11.17 -34.03
CA THR A 64 40.12 -12.40 -34.53
C THR A 64 41.64 -12.42 -34.30
N ALA A 65 42.29 -11.25 -34.29
CA ALA A 65 43.71 -11.11 -34.00
C ALA A 65 44.08 -11.53 -32.56
N CYS A 66 43.19 -11.37 -31.58
CA CYS A 66 43.46 -11.70 -30.18
C CYS A 66 43.75 -13.19 -29.97
N TRP A 67 43.11 -14.08 -30.74
CA TRP A 67 43.33 -15.53 -30.67
C TRP A 67 44.71 -16.00 -31.13
N LYS A 68 45.52 -15.13 -31.75
CA LYS A 68 46.90 -15.42 -32.15
C LYS A 68 47.92 -15.03 -31.08
N LEU A 69 47.47 -14.40 -30.00
CA LEU A 69 48.32 -13.91 -28.93
C LEU A 69 48.54 -14.98 -27.84
N THR A 70 49.46 -14.71 -26.92
CA THR A 70 49.57 -15.49 -25.67
C THR A 70 48.38 -15.21 -24.74
N PRO A 71 48.02 -16.11 -23.80
CA PRO A 71 46.91 -15.87 -22.87
C PRO A 71 47.03 -14.56 -22.08
N ALA A 72 48.24 -14.19 -21.64
CA ALA A 72 48.48 -12.93 -20.93
C ALA A 72 48.22 -11.68 -21.80
N GLN A 73 48.48 -11.77 -23.10
CA GLN A 73 48.22 -10.70 -24.07
C GLN A 73 46.76 -10.69 -24.56
N PHE A 74 46.11 -11.86 -24.58
CA PHE A 74 44.70 -12.00 -24.97
C PHE A 74 43.78 -11.14 -24.11
N ILE A 75 43.94 -11.18 -22.78
CA ILE A 75 43.11 -10.42 -21.83
C ILE A 75 43.15 -8.92 -22.13
N ARG A 76 44.32 -8.39 -22.53
CA ARG A 76 44.50 -6.97 -22.87
C ARG A 76 43.94 -6.60 -24.24
N CYS A 77 43.71 -7.59 -25.11
CA CYS A 77 43.21 -7.41 -26.47
C CYS A 77 41.68 -7.45 -26.52
N VAL A 78 41.04 -8.18 -25.61
CA VAL A 78 39.58 -8.27 -25.49
C VAL A 78 38.98 -6.97 -24.96
N ARG A 79 37.82 -6.59 -25.49
CA ARG A 79 37.02 -5.45 -24.98
C ARG A 79 35.78 -5.97 -24.26
N ILE A 80 35.63 -5.60 -22.99
CA ILE A 80 34.45 -5.87 -22.18
C ILE A 80 33.64 -4.57 -22.11
N GLY A 81 32.39 -4.60 -22.54
CA GLY A 81 31.47 -3.48 -22.46
C GLY A 81 30.88 -3.31 -21.06
N PRO A 82 29.99 -2.31 -20.88
CA PRO A 82 29.36 -2.06 -19.59
C PRO A 82 28.47 -3.25 -19.17
N ARG A 83 28.22 -3.37 -17.86
CA ARG A 83 27.19 -4.28 -17.35
C ARG A 83 25.84 -3.92 -17.95
N GLU A 84 25.13 -4.92 -18.44
CA GLU A 84 23.72 -4.87 -18.76
C GLU A 84 22.93 -5.78 -17.80
N ASP A 85 21.64 -5.50 -17.64
CA ASP A 85 20.74 -6.39 -16.90
C ASP A 85 20.54 -7.68 -17.68
N THR A 86 20.46 -8.82 -16.98
CA THR A 86 20.05 -10.09 -17.60
C THR A 86 18.58 -10.02 -18.04
N ALA A 87 18.16 -10.94 -18.93
CA ALA A 87 16.75 -11.06 -19.33
C ALA A 87 15.82 -11.28 -18.12
N GLU A 88 16.28 -12.02 -17.10
CA GLU A 88 15.51 -12.24 -15.86
C GLU A 88 15.41 -10.97 -15.01
N GLU A 89 16.49 -10.19 -14.90
CA GLU A 89 16.47 -8.88 -14.22
C GLU A 89 15.55 -7.89 -14.93
N LEU A 90 15.59 -7.82 -16.26
CA LEU A 90 14.67 -7.00 -17.06
C LEU A 90 13.21 -7.43 -16.86
N ALA A 91 12.93 -8.73 -16.92
CA ALA A 91 11.59 -9.27 -16.68
C ALA A 91 11.08 -8.95 -15.26
N ARG A 92 11.93 -9.06 -14.24
CA ARG A 92 11.60 -8.67 -12.85
C ARG A 92 11.31 -7.17 -12.75
N LYS A 93 12.15 -6.32 -13.32
CA LYS A 93 11.93 -4.86 -13.33
C LYS A 93 10.63 -4.49 -14.04
N GLN A 94 10.31 -5.17 -15.14
CA GLN A 94 9.06 -4.95 -15.87
C GLN A 94 7.84 -5.44 -15.09
N ALA A 95 7.92 -6.61 -14.45
CA ALA A 95 6.86 -7.12 -13.58
C ALA A 95 6.62 -6.20 -12.38
N ASP A 96 7.69 -5.72 -11.74
CA ASP A 96 7.60 -4.76 -10.64
C ASP A 96 6.99 -3.43 -11.07
N ARG A 97 7.37 -2.92 -12.25
CA ARG A 97 6.75 -1.71 -12.83
C ARG A 97 5.26 -1.94 -13.07
N SER A 98 4.90 -3.02 -13.75
CA SER A 98 3.51 -3.35 -14.06
C SER A 98 2.68 -3.49 -12.78
N ARG A 99 3.24 -4.11 -11.73
CA ARG A 99 2.59 -4.22 -10.42
C ARG A 99 2.41 -2.86 -9.74
N ARG A 100 3.39 -1.96 -9.82
CA ARG A 100 3.27 -0.61 -9.27
C ARG A 100 2.22 0.22 -10.01
N GLU A 101 2.19 0.12 -11.34
CA GLU A 101 1.18 0.76 -12.18
C GLU A 101 -0.22 0.23 -11.86
N GLU A 102 -0.38 -1.09 -11.75
CA GLU A 102 -1.65 -1.72 -11.36
C GLU A 102 -2.11 -1.25 -9.97
N ASN A 103 -1.21 -1.27 -8.99
CA ASN A 103 -1.52 -0.80 -7.64
C ASN A 103 -1.93 0.69 -7.65
N THR A 104 -1.24 1.52 -8.42
CA THR A 104 -1.57 2.95 -8.56
C THR A 104 -2.97 3.10 -9.14
N ARG A 105 -3.29 2.36 -10.21
CA ARG A 105 -4.62 2.39 -10.82
C ARG A 105 -5.71 1.93 -9.86
N ILE A 106 -5.49 0.85 -9.10
CA ILE A 106 -6.45 0.37 -8.09
C ILE A 106 -6.70 1.43 -7.01
N LYS A 107 -5.66 2.17 -6.60
CA LYS A 107 -5.81 3.27 -5.64
C LYS A 107 -6.66 4.39 -6.23
N GLU A 108 -6.31 4.86 -7.42
CA GLU A 108 -7.02 5.94 -8.12
C GLU A 108 -8.49 5.58 -8.39
N ASP A 109 -8.75 4.40 -8.94
CA ASP A 109 -10.11 3.89 -9.22
C ASP A 109 -10.95 3.76 -7.94
N GLY A 110 -10.31 3.35 -6.84
CA GLY A 110 -10.96 3.16 -5.55
C GLY A 110 -11.58 4.43 -4.95
N VAL A 111 -11.04 5.61 -5.32
CA VAL A 111 -11.49 6.92 -4.83
C VAL A 111 -11.91 7.89 -5.94
N ALA A 112 -11.92 7.45 -7.21
CA ALA A 112 -12.32 8.28 -8.36
C ALA A 112 -13.72 8.91 -8.20
N TRP A 113 -14.63 8.18 -7.54
CA TRP A 113 -15.99 8.66 -7.25
C TRP A 113 -16.01 9.80 -6.22
N VAL A 114 -15.02 9.86 -5.32
CA VAL A 114 -14.84 10.99 -4.39
C VAL A 114 -14.22 12.16 -5.12
N THR A 115 -13.12 11.93 -5.85
CA THR A 115 -12.34 12.98 -6.51
C THR A 115 -13.13 13.71 -7.59
N ALA A 116 -14.18 13.08 -8.14
CA ALA A 116 -15.15 13.73 -9.02
C ALA A 116 -15.93 14.89 -8.36
N THR A 117 -16.01 14.94 -7.02
CA THR A 117 -16.81 15.94 -6.27
C THR A 117 -16.02 16.68 -5.18
N LEU A 118 -14.80 16.24 -4.90
CA LEU A 118 -13.95 16.76 -3.85
C LEU A 118 -12.48 16.63 -4.25
N SER A 119 -11.80 17.75 -4.48
CA SER A 119 -10.36 17.74 -4.75
C SER A 119 -9.55 17.36 -3.51
N ALA A 120 -8.30 16.91 -3.71
CA ALA A 120 -7.42 16.57 -2.60
C ALA A 120 -7.14 17.76 -1.67
N ALA A 121 -6.99 18.97 -2.22
CA ALA A 121 -6.79 20.19 -1.44
C ALA A 121 -8.01 20.52 -0.57
N GLU A 122 -9.22 20.44 -1.14
CA GLU A 122 -10.46 20.64 -0.38
C GLU A 122 -10.66 19.57 0.69
N ALA A 123 -10.32 18.30 0.40
CA ALA A 123 -10.36 17.23 1.37
C ALA A 123 -9.43 17.53 2.55
N GLN A 124 -8.19 17.94 2.28
CA GLN A 124 -7.22 18.30 3.31
C GLN A 124 -7.71 19.46 4.19
N THR A 125 -8.19 20.55 3.58
CA THR A 125 -8.76 21.69 4.29
C THR A 125 -9.95 21.26 5.16
N LEU A 126 -10.87 20.47 4.62
CA LEU A 126 -12.04 19.98 5.36
C LEU A 126 -11.65 19.15 6.59
N LEU A 127 -10.64 18.28 6.47
CA LEU A 127 -10.15 17.48 7.60
C LEU A 127 -9.51 18.38 8.67
N GLN A 128 -8.70 19.36 8.27
CA GLN A 128 -8.07 20.32 9.19
C GLN A 128 -9.12 21.17 9.92
N ASP A 129 -10.07 21.75 9.18
CA ASP A 129 -11.16 22.56 9.73
C ASP A 129 -12.03 21.73 10.69
N THR A 130 -12.26 20.46 10.37
CA THR A 130 -12.99 19.53 11.24
C THR A 130 -12.26 19.29 12.56
N LEU A 131 -10.93 19.12 12.53
CA LEU A 131 -10.12 18.96 13.73
C LEU A 131 -10.08 20.24 14.57
N GLU A 132 -9.98 21.42 13.95
CA GLU A 132 -10.05 22.69 14.66
C GLU A 132 -11.42 22.90 15.32
N ALA A 133 -12.50 22.67 14.56
CA ALA A 133 -13.86 22.71 15.09
C ALA A 133 -14.05 21.72 16.24
N GLN A 134 -13.43 20.53 16.15
CA GLN A 134 -13.46 19.54 17.22
C GLN A 134 -12.73 20.01 18.48
N ASN A 135 -11.59 20.68 18.35
CA ASN A 135 -10.84 21.26 19.46
C ASN A 135 -11.69 22.27 20.25
N ASN A 136 -12.53 23.03 19.56
CA ASN A 136 -13.45 23.98 20.19
C ASN A 136 -14.67 23.26 20.79
N TRP A 137 -15.26 22.33 20.03
CA TRP A 137 -16.45 21.59 20.44
C TRP A 137 -16.24 20.79 21.74
N ARG A 138 -15.07 20.16 21.92
CA ARG A 138 -14.78 19.37 23.14
C ARG A 138 -14.76 20.19 24.43
N LYS A 139 -14.65 21.52 24.34
CA LYS A 139 -14.66 22.45 25.49
C LYS A 139 -16.09 22.86 25.89
N THR A 140 -17.10 22.47 25.10
CA THR A 140 -18.51 22.76 25.38
C THR A 140 -19.13 21.70 26.29
N PRO A 141 -20.27 21.97 26.94
CA PRO A 141 -21.00 20.94 27.69
C PRO A 141 -21.36 19.72 26.83
N ALA A 142 -21.74 19.91 25.56
CA ALA A 142 -22.04 18.80 24.65
C ALA A 142 -20.82 17.90 24.39
N GLY A 143 -19.61 18.49 24.41
CA GLY A 143 -18.35 17.78 24.27
C GLY A 143 -17.95 16.89 25.44
N ALA A 144 -18.58 17.06 26.60
CA ALA A 144 -18.32 16.23 27.77
C ALA A 144 -18.93 14.83 27.59
N LEU A 145 -18.10 13.79 27.79
CA LEU A 145 -18.53 12.39 27.78
C LEU A 145 -19.35 12.10 29.05
N ASN A 146 -20.65 12.40 28.97
CA ASN A 146 -21.59 12.31 30.09
C ASN A 146 -22.94 11.78 29.59
N ALA A 147 -23.54 10.86 30.36
CA ALA A 147 -24.86 10.30 30.11
C ALA A 147 -25.96 11.37 29.99
N ALA A 148 -25.88 12.45 30.77
CA ALA A 148 -26.86 13.54 30.73
C ALA A 148 -26.91 14.27 29.36
N ASN A 149 -25.83 14.18 28.58
CA ASN A 149 -25.72 14.80 27.26
C ASN A 149 -25.95 13.81 26.11
N PHE A 150 -26.29 12.55 26.42
CA PHE A 150 -26.57 11.53 25.42
C PHE A 150 -28.06 11.42 25.19
N ASN A 151 -28.47 11.46 23.92
CA ASN A 151 -29.79 11.05 23.51
C ASN A 151 -29.66 10.06 22.36
N CYS A 152 -30.31 8.90 22.49
CA CYS A 152 -30.32 7.91 21.42
C CYS A 152 -31.14 8.44 20.25
N ARG A 153 -30.49 8.64 19.10
CA ARG A 153 -31.12 9.09 17.87
C ARG A 153 -30.52 8.37 16.67
N PRO A 154 -31.32 8.11 15.63
CA PRO A 154 -30.79 7.59 14.38
C PRO A 154 -29.82 8.61 13.76
N PRO A 155 -28.80 8.15 13.03
CA PRO A 155 -27.90 9.06 12.34
C PRO A 155 -28.67 9.81 11.25
N ALA A 156 -28.47 11.13 11.19
CA ALA A 156 -28.98 11.95 10.10
C ALA A 156 -28.08 11.74 8.88
N VAL A 157 -28.49 10.83 7.99
CA VAL A 157 -27.69 10.39 6.83
C VAL A 157 -28.51 10.45 5.55
N PRO A 158 -27.85 10.60 4.39
CA PRO A 158 -28.54 10.51 3.10
C PRO A 158 -29.35 9.22 2.96
N SER A 159 -30.52 9.32 2.33
CA SER A 159 -31.36 8.15 2.06
C SER A 159 -30.63 7.14 1.17
N ILE A 160 -30.67 5.87 1.57
CA ILE A 160 -30.05 4.77 0.83
C ILE A 160 -31.05 4.24 -0.19
N THR A 161 -30.63 4.14 -1.45
CA THR A 161 -31.46 3.54 -2.51
C THR A 161 -31.41 2.01 -2.42
N PRO A 162 -32.45 1.29 -2.89
CA PRO A 162 -32.43 -0.18 -2.91
C PRO A 162 -31.23 -0.78 -3.67
N VAL A 163 -30.76 -0.09 -4.71
CA VAL A 163 -29.60 -0.51 -5.50
C VAL A 163 -28.31 -0.38 -4.68
N ALA A 164 -28.16 0.73 -3.94
CA ALA A 164 -27.02 0.94 -3.05
C ALA A 164 -27.00 -0.06 -1.89
N GLU A 165 -28.17 -0.37 -1.32
CA GLU A 165 -28.33 -1.39 -0.27
C GLU A 165 -27.94 -2.79 -0.80
N ALA A 166 -28.45 -3.20 -1.96
CA ALA A 166 -28.11 -4.48 -2.56
C ALA A 166 -26.60 -4.61 -2.86
N ALA A 167 -25.97 -3.53 -3.34
CA ALA A 167 -24.53 -3.49 -3.56
C ALA A 167 -23.74 -3.63 -2.25
N PHE A 168 -24.20 -2.98 -1.18
CA PHE A 168 -23.58 -3.12 0.15
C PHE A 168 -23.69 -4.54 0.70
N GLU A 169 -24.86 -5.17 0.59
CA GLU A 169 -25.05 -6.56 1.01
C GLU A 169 -24.17 -7.53 0.21
N ASN A 170 -24.01 -7.30 -1.11
CA ASN A 170 -23.06 -8.05 -1.90
C ASN A 170 -21.61 -7.84 -1.43
N ALA A 171 -21.21 -6.59 -1.13
CA ALA A 171 -19.88 -6.28 -0.63
C ALA A 171 -19.59 -6.94 0.72
N ARG A 172 -20.58 -6.98 1.62
CA ARG A 172 -20.47 -7.66 2.92
C ARG A 172 -20.25 -9.16 2.80
N ASN A 173 -20.88 -9.79 1.82
CA ASN A 173 -20.76 -11.23 1.56
C ASN A 173 -19.53 -11.58 0.70
N THR A 174 -18.79 -10.58 0.22
CA THR A 174 -17.57 -10.78 -0.56
C THR A 174 -16.39 -11.05 0.37
N PRO A 175 -15.53 -12.06 0.09
CA PRO A 175 -14.32 -12.31 0.88
C PRO A 175 -13.43 -11.08 1.01
N ARG A 176 -12.79 -10.88 2.18
CA ARG A 176 -12.04 -9.65 2.52
C ARG A 176 -11.04 -9.23 1.44
N ASN A 177 -10.29 -10.18 0.87
CA ASN A 177 -9.30 -9.92 -0.19
C ASN A 177 -9.90 -9.42 -1.52
N ARG A 178 -11.22 -9.46 -1.68
CA ARG A 178 -11.97 -8.99 -2.86
C ARG A 178 -13.03 -7.95 -2.50
N ALA A 179 -13.16 -7.58 -1.23
CA ALA A 179 -14.25 -6.74 -0.76
C ALA A 179 -14.06 -5.26 -1.12
N ARG A 180 -12.81 -4.78 -1.30
CA ARG A 180 -12.52 -3.36 -1.59
C ARG A 180 -13.27 -2.84 -2.83
N PRO A 181 -13.17 -3.45 -4.03
CA PRO A 181 -13.94 -3.01 -5.19
C PRO A 181 -15.46 -3.03 -4.96
N ALA A 182 -15.97 -4.03 -4.22
CA ALA A 182 -17.40 -4.13 -3.95
C ALA A 182 -17.89 -3.02 -3.00
N TYR A 183 -17.10 -2.67 -1.98
CA TYR A 183 -17.39 -1.52 -1.11
C TYR A 183 -17.24 -0.19 -1.85
N THR A 184 -16.28 -0.05 -2.76
CA THR A 184 -16.17 1.12 -3.65
C THR A 184 -17.44 1.31 -4.47
N GLU A 185 -17.96 0.26 -5.10
CA GLU A 185 -19.19 0.35 -5.90
C GLU A 185 -20.40 0.73 -5.04
N ALA A 186 -20.59 0.09 -3.88
CA ALA A 186 -21.68 0.43 -2.98
C ALA A 186 -21.57 1.88 -2.47
N ALA A 187 -20.36 2.36 -2.15
CA ALA A 187 -20.11 3.73 -1.73
C ALA A 187 -20.44 4.73 -2.85
N ARG A 188 -20.00 4.44 -4.09
CA ARG A 188 -20.30 5.23 -5.29
C ARG A 188 -21.80 5.34 -5.55
N LEU A 189 -22.58 4.30 -5.22
CA LEU A 189 -24.05 4.30 -5.29
C LEU A 189 -24.72 5.07 -4.15
N GLY A 190 -23.94 5.66 -3.23
CA GLY A 190 -24.42 6.49 -2.12
C GLY A 190 -24.54 5.75 -0.78
N HIS A 191 -24.04 4.51 -0.67
CA HIS A 191 -24.13 3.76 0.58
C HIS A 191 -23.07 4.22 1.60
N TRP A 192 -23.45 5.09 2.52
CA TRP A 192 -22.51 5.70 3.47
C TRP A 192 -21.79 4.70 4.39
N ARG A 193 -22.45 3.59 4.79
CA ARG A 193 -21.76 2.54 5.57
C ARG A 193 -20.72 1.81 4.72
N ALA A 194 -20.91 1.72 3.41
CA ALA A 194 -19.92 1.15 2.50
C ALA A 194 -18.70 2.06 2.42
N ALA A 195 -18.91 3.38 2.30
CA ALA A 195 -17.83 4.37 2.38
C ALA A 195 -17.06 4.28 3.70
N ALA A 196 -17.75 4.16 4.84
CA ALA A 196 -17.09 3.99 6.14
C ALA A 196 -16.29 2.67 6.25
N ARG A 197 -16.80 1.57 5.68
CA ARG A 197 -16.08 0.28 5.62
C ARG A 197 -14.88 0.32 4.67
N LEU A 198 -15.03 0.99 3.52
CA LEU A 198 -13.96 1.24 2.56
C LEU A 198 -12.84 2.04 3.23
N ALA A 199 -13.15 3.14 3.93
CA ALA A 199 -12.15 3.92 4.66
C ALA A 199 -11.36 3.06 5.66
N SER A 200 -12.03 2.18 6.42
CA SER A 200 -11.32 1.22 7.29
C SER A 200 -10.41 0.27 6.53
N GLY A 201 -10.88 -0.31 5.42
CA GLY A 201 -10.03 -1.19 4.60
C GLY A 201 -8.81 -0.47 4.03
N LEU A 202 -8.97 0.78 3.61
CA LEU A 202 -7.86 1.62 3.13
C LEU A 202 -6.85 1.92 4.24
N LEU A 203 -7.30 2.18 5.47
CA LEU A 203 -6.39 2.36 6.62
C LEU A 203 -5.64 1.07 6.97
N ASP A 204 -6.32 -0.09 6.92
CA ASP A 204 -5.69 -1.41 7.13
C ASP A 204 -4.61 -1.71 6.08
N ASP A 205 -4.82 -1.26 4.83
CA ASP A 205 -3.90 -1.43 3.70
C ASP A 205 -2.79 -0.33 3.64
N GLU A 206 -2.70 0.53 4.67
CA GLU A 206 -1.78 1.69 4.73
C GLU A 206 -1.95 2.69 3.56
N ASP A 207 -3.14 2.74 2.96
CA ASP A 207 -3.52 3.66 1.89
C ASP A 207 -4.18 4.92 2.48
N TRP A 208 -3.41 5.65 3.31
CA TRP A 208 -3.92 6.76 4.12
C TRP A 208 -4.42 7.93 3.29
N GLU A 209 -3.82 8.19 2.13
CA GLU A 209 -4.26 9.24 1.21
C GLU A 209 -5.68 8.95 0.70
N SER A 210 -5.90 7.72 0.22
CA SER A 210 -7.21 7.27 -0.24
C SER A 210 -8.23 7.24 0.90
N ALA A 211 -7.82 6.78 2.09
CA ALA A 211 -8.68 6.79 3.27
C ALA A 211 -9.10 8.22 3.64
N SER A 212 -8.16 9.16 3.63
CA SER A 212 -8.42 10.58 3.93
C SER A 212 -9.45 11.19 2.97
N MET A 213 -9.40 10.84 1.69
CA MET A 213 -10.40 11.27 0.70
C MET A 213 -11.81 10.76 1.07
N VAL A 214 -11.95 9.48 1.38
CA VAL A 214 -13.25 8.89 1.74
C VAL A 214 -13.77 9.46 3.07
N ILE A 215 -12.89 9.72 4.04
CA ILE A 215 -13.24 10.38 5.32
C ILE A 215 -13.75 11.79 5.07
N ALA A 216 -13.05 12.56 4.24
CA ALA A 216 -13.47 13.90 3.88
C ALA A 216 -14.82 13.90 3.13
N TRP A 217 -15.06 12.92 2.26
CA TRP A 217 -16.37 12.74 1.62
C TRP A 217 -17.50 12.51 2.63
N LEU A 218 -17.27 11.64 3.63
CA LEU A 218 -18.24 11.37 4.69
C LEU A 218 -18.56 12.65 5.49
N LEU A 219 -17.54 13.43 5.83
CA LEU A 219 -17.70 14.70 6.56
C LEU A 219 -18.44 15.75 5.73
N LYS A 220 -18.12 15.86 4.43
CA LYS A 220 -18.80 16.79 3.50
C LYS A 220 -20.30 16.50 3.37
N HIS A 221 -20.69 15.22 3.50
CA HIS A 221 -22.08 14.78 3.46
C HIS A 221 -22.72 14.67 4.85
N GLU A 222 -22.08 15.25 5.87
CA GLU A 222 -22.55 15.27 7.27
C GLU A 222 -22.81 13.88 7.87
N VAL A 223 -22.17 12.85 7.31
CA VAL A 223 -22.32 11.48 7.80
C VAL A 223 -21.56 11.33 9.12
N PRO A 224 -22.22 10.93 10.23
CA PRO A 224 -21.59 10.83 11.56
C PRO A 224 -20.34 9.94 11.59
N ALA A 225 -20.30 8.89 10.77
CA ALA A 225 -19.16 8.00 10.63
C ALA A 225 -17.88 8.71 10.17
N GLY A 226 -17.97 9.88 9.51
CA GLY A 226 -16.81 10.68 9.14
C GLY A 226 -15.95 11.07 10.34
N TYR A 227 -16.56 11.50 11.45
CA TYR A 227 -15.83 11.81 12.69
C TYR A 227 -15.16 10.57 13.28
N ASN A 228 -15.85 9.43 13.27
CA ASN A 228 -15.31 8.17 13.79
C ASN A 228 -14.13 7.66 12.94
N LYS A 229 -14.21 7.80 11.62
CA LYS A 229 -13.11 7.43 10.72
C LYS A 229 -11.94 8.41 10.76
N LEU A 230 -12.19 9.70 11.00
CA LEU A 230 -11.13 10.66 11.30
C LEU A 230 -10.40 10.29 12.61
N ALA A 231 -11.14 9.79 13.61
CA ALA A 231 -10.53 9.25 14.83
C ALA A 231 -9.65 8.02 14.55
N ASP A 232 -10.09 7.12 13.65
CA ASP A 232 -9.28 5.98 13.21
C ASP A 232 -8.01 6.44 12.47
N LEU A 233 -8.12 7.43 11.57
CA LEU A 233 -6.98 8.01 10.87
C LEU A 233 -5.94 8.59 11.85
N LEU A 234 -6.36 9.43 12.80
CA LEU A 234 -5.46 9.97 13.83
C LEU A 234 -4.80 8.85 14.65
N ALA A 235 -5.56 7.80 14.98
CA ALA A 235 -5.03 6.70 15.76
C ALA A 235 -3.98 5.89 15.01
N VAL A 236 -4.11 5.70 13.69
CA VAL A 236 -3.09 4.99 12.91
C VAL A 236 -1.88 5.87 12.64
N THR A 237 -2.06 7.15 12.30
CA THR A 237 -0.94 8.06 12.01
C THR A 237 -0.16 8.44 13.26
N GLY A 238 -0.84 8.70 14.39
CA GLY A 238 -0.18 9.05 15.65
C GLY A 238 0.62 7.91 16.28
N ARG A 239 0.36 6.66 15.89
CA ARG A 239 1.17 5.49 16.30
C ARG A 239 2.32 5.18 15.36
N TYR A 240 2.42 5.85 14.22
CA TYR A 240 3.41 5.52 13.20
C TYR A 240 4.85 5.88 13.62
N GLU A 241 5.03 7.03 14.27
CA GLU A 241 6.37 7.50 14.67
C GLU A 241 6.88 6.77 15.94
N ASP A 242 6.11 6.80 17.03
CA ASP A 242 6.57 6.34 18.36
C ASP A 242 5.87 5.05 18.85
N GLY A 243 5.02 4.43 18.02
CA GLY A 243 4.23 3.25 18.40
C GLY A 243 3.11 3.53 19.41
N GLN A 244 3.00 4.76 19.92
CA GLN A 244 2.01 5.20 20.91
C GLN A 244 1.51 6.60 20.58
N MET A 245 0.24 6.87 20.85
CA MET A 245 -0.30 8.23 20.81
C MET A 245 0.03 8.99 22.10
N SER A 246 0.27 10.29 21.98
CA SER A 246 0.33 11.18 23.13
C SER A 246 -1.03 11.28 23.85
N PRO A 247 -1.07 11.69 25.13
CA PRO A 247 -2.32 11.91 25.85
C PRO A 247 -3.25 12.93 25.18
N SER A 248 -2.68 13.93 24.50
CA SER A 248 -3.44 14.95 23.77
C SER A 248 -4.13 14.36 22.54
N GLU A 249 -3.43 13.52 21.77
CA GLU A 249 -3.98 12.84 20.59
C GLU A 249 -5.07 11.85 20.99
N HIS A 250 -4.85 11.07 22.06
CA HIS A 250 -5.87 10.17 22.59
C HIS A 250 -7.13 10.93 23.04
N SER A 251 -6.98 12.11 23.64
CA SER A 251 -8.10 12.97 24.00
C SER A 251 -8.89 13.46 22.79
N ILE A 252 -8.22 13.85 21.70
CA ILE A 252 -8.86 14.26 20.45
C ILE A 252 -9.59 13.08 19.80
N GLU A 253 -8.92 11.92 19.72
CA GLU A 253 -9.46 10.68 19.17
C GLU A 253 -10.75 10.27 19.89
N LEU A 254 -10.73 10.19 21.22
CA LEU A 254 -11.92 9.87 22.02
C LEU A 254 -13.04 10.90 21.82
N SER A 255 -12.68 12.19 21.72
CA SER A 255 -13.65 13.27 21.50
C SER A 255 -14.34 13.19 20.14
N LEU A 256 -13.61 12.85 19.08
CA LEU A 256 -14.19 12.62 17.74
C LEU A 256 -15.18 11.45 17.76
N ARG A 257 -14.81 10.33 18.39
CA ARG A 257 -15.71 9.19 18.55
C ARG A 257 -16.94 9.55 19.38
N TRP A 258 -16.78 10.37 20.42
CA TRP A 258 -17.89 10.84 21.21
C TRP A 258 -18.87 11.69 20.38
N ARG A 259 -18.36 12.60 19.55
CA ARG A 259 -19.18 13.38 18.63
C ARG A 259 -19.93 12.49 17.64
N ALA A 260 -19.25 11.52 17.04
CA ALA A 260 -19.87 10.54 16.14
C ALA A 260 -21.00 9.76 16.85
N ALA A 261 -20.76 9.31 18.09
CA ALA A 261 -21.73 8.56 18.88
C ALA A 261 -22.98 9.40 19.21
N GLN A 262 -22.80 10.66 19.61
CA GLN A 262 -23.90 11.60 19.82
C GLN A 262 -24.69 11.91 18.55
N LEU A 263 -24.03 11.87 17.38
CA LEU A 263 -24.67 12.07 16.09
C LEU A 263 -25.31 10.79 15.53
N GLY A 264 -25.25 9.67 16.25
CA GLY A 264 -25.94 8.44 15.89
C GLY A 264 -25.10 7.41 15.15
N ASP A 265 -23.77 7.54 15.06
CA ASP A 265 -22.91 6.48 14.51
C ASP A 265 -22.91 5.26 15.46
N PRO A 266 -23.48 4.11 15.07
CA PRO A 266 -23.60 2.96 15.94
C PRO A 266 -22.23 2.29 16.23
N VAL A 267 -21.25 2.40 15.31
CA VAL A 267 -19.90 1.87 15.56
C VAL A 267 -19.20 2.72 16.61
N ALA A 268 -19.31 4.05 16.54
CA ALA A 268 -18.76 4.93 17.55
C ALA A 268 -19.43 4.73 18.92
N GLN A 269 -20.75 4.53 18.96
CA GLN A 269 -21.47 4.20 20.18
C GLN A 269 -20.93 2.92 20.85
N MET A 270 -20.68 1.86 20.07
CA MET A 270 -20.04 0.63 20.58
C MET A 270 -18.62 0.89 21.09
N THR A 271 -17.81 1.66 20.36
CA THR A 271 -16.44 1.98 20.80
C THR A 271 -16.41 2.77 22.10
N ILE A 272 -17.27 3.79 22.25
CA ILE A 272 -17.40 4.57 23.48
C ILE A 272 -17.96 3.71 24.62
N ALA A 273 -18.93 2.84 24.34
CA ALA A 273 -19.44 1.91 25.35
C ALA A 273 -18.33 1.00 25.90
N ASN A 274 -17.51 0.43 25.03
CA ASN A 274 -16.36 -0.40 25.44
C ASN A 274 -15.34 0.40 26.27
N HIS A 275 -15.12 1.67 25.94
CA HIS A 275 -14.29 2.57 26.74
C HIS A 275 -14.88 2.80 28.14
N LEU A 276 -16.18 3.12 28.23
CA LEU A 276 -16.89 3.36 29.49
C LEU A 276 -16.98 2.11 30.37
N GLU A 277 -17.16 0.94 29.78
CA GLU A 277 -17.18 -0.34 30.50
C GLU A 277 -15.84 -0.61 31.17
N LYS A 278 -14.71 -0.38 30.45
CA LYS A 278 -13.36 -0.47 31.03
C LYS A 278 -13.14 0.54 32.15
N ALA A 279 -13.76 1.72 32.06
CA ALA A 279 -13.72 2.76 33.10
C ALA A 279 -14.71 2.52 34.26
N GLY A 280 -15.49 1.43 34.24
CA GLY A 280 -16.43 1.06 35.30
C GLY A 280 -17.83 1.69 35.18
N ASN A 281 -18.09 2.54 34.18
CA ASN A 281 -19.41 3.14 33.94
C ASN A 281 -20.31 2.22 33.10
N LYS A 282 -20.68 1.08 33.69
CA LYS A 282 -21.42 0.01 32.99
C LYS A 282 -22.83 0.39 32.58
N GLU A 283 -23.50 1.26 33.33
CA GLU A 283 -24.86 1.68 33.02
C GLU A 283 -24.89 2.51 31.74
N PHE A 284 -24.04 3.52 31.65
CA PHE A 284 -23.98 4.35 30.45
C PHE A 284 -23.47 3.57 29.22
N ALA A 285 -22.52 2.64 29.42
CA ALA A 285 -22.07 1.73 28.37
C ALA A 285 -23.23 0.90 27.78
N ARG A 286 -24.11 0.34 28.63
CA ARG A 286 -25.29 -0.42 28.16
C ARG A 286 -26.27 0.46 27.38
N THR A 287 -26.49 1.70 27.80
CA THR A 287 -27.35 2.65 27.06
C THR A 287 -26.83 2.89 25.65
N LEU A 288 -25.51 3.07 25.50
CA LEU A 288 -24.87 3.24 24.18
C LEU A 288 -24.95 1.97 23.33
N GLN A 289 -24.68 0.79 23.91
CA GLN A 289 -24.79 -0.50 23.21
C GLN A 289 -26.22 -0.76 22.73
N ALA A 290 -27.21 -0.48 23.57
CA ALA A 290 -28.62 -0.62 23.21
C ALA A 290 -28.99 0.30 22.04
N CYS A 291 -28.52 1.55 22.07
CA CYS A 291 -28.74 2.50 20.97
C CYS A 291 -28.07 2.03 19.67
N ALA A 292 -26.83 1.55 19.74
CA ALA A 292 -26.09 1.07 18.59
C ALA A 292 -26.81 -0.11 17.90
N LYS A 293 -27.26 -1.08 18.69
CA LYS A 293 -28.00 -2.26 18.21
C LYS A 293 -29.37 -1.91 17.65
N ALA A 294 -30.04 -0.88 18.18
CA ALA A 294 -31.30 -0.41 17.62
C ALA A 294 -31.14 0.16 16.20
N HIS A 295 -29.99 0.77 15.90
CA HIS A 295 -29.70 1.38 14.59
C HIS A 295 -28.84 0.51 13.65
N ASN A 296 -28.25 -0.55 14.18
CA ASN A 296 -27.51 -1.55 13.43
C ASN A 296 -27.52 -2.88 14.22
N PRO A 297 -28.55 -3.74 14.02
CA PRO A 297 -28.77 -4.96 14.81
C PRO A 297 -27.64 -6.00 14.76
N GLU A 298 -26.71 -5.86 13.82
CA GLU A 298 -25.61 -6.80 13.61
C GLU A 298 -24.35 -6.48 14.46
N LEU A 299 -24.38 -5.41 15.26
CA LEU A 299 -23.29 -5.02 16.17
C LEU A 299 -23.37 -5.69 17.55
#